data_AF-A0A7L6AQN8-F1
#
_entry.id   AF-A0A7L6AQN8-F1
#
_cell.length_a   1.000
_cell.length_b   1.000
_cell.length_c   1.000
_cell.angle_alpha   90.00
_cell.angle_beta   90.00
_cell.angle_gamma   90.00
#
_symmetry.space_group_name_H-M   'P 1'
#
loop_
_entity.id
_entity.type
_entity.pdbx_description
1 polymer ?
#
loop_
_entity_poly.entity_id
_entity_poly.type
_entity_poly.pdbx_seq_one_letter_code
_entity_poly.pdbx_strand_id
1 'polypeptide(L)'
;MNSAPSVLQHYRRLAADQSGTAHDWRSRRQLDAVMQVQELPLPDRRSESWRYTPLPPLLEQPFQPAEPEEELLYADDVAQLRLTDAGNPCIVLLNGFLCPAFPPCRMKAPCRFSRCARRWRVATRRCWLSG
;
A
#
# COMPACT_ATOMS: atom_id res chain seq x y z
N MET A 1 -21.35 25.76 -8.32
CA MET A 1 -20.43 25.36 -7.24
C MET A 1 -20.37 23.85 -7.22
N ASN A 2 -19.27 23.24 -7.65
CA ASN A 2 -19.10 21.77 -7.61
C ASN A 2 -18.71 21.37 -6.19
N SER A 3 -19.64 20.77 -5.43
CA SER A 3 -19.31 20.21 -4.12
C SER A 3 -18.29 19.08 -4.28
N ALA A 4 -17.29 19.03 -3.41
CA ALA A 4 -16.33 17.93 -3.39
C ALA A 4 -17.06 16.58 -3.17
N PRO A 5 -16.65 15.50 -3.84
CA PRO A 5 -17.29 14.20 -3.66
C PRO A 5 -17.07 13.70 -2.23
N SER A 6 -18.06 12.98 -1.70
CA SER A 6 -17.85 12.23 -0.46
C SER A 6 -16.87 11.08 -0.68
N VAL A 7 -16.22 10.62 0.38
CA VAL A 7 -15.29 9.48 0.33
C VAL A 7 -15.91 8.24 -0.32
N LEU A 8 -17.18 7.94 0.00
CA LEU A 8 -17.89 6.81 -0.59
C LEU A 8 -18.12 6.99 -2.08
N GLN A 9 -18.51 8.19 -2.50
CA GLN A 9 -18.74 8.49 -3.91
C GLN A 9 -17.43 8.42 -4.71
N HIS A 10 -16.32 8.91 -4.13
CA HIS A 10 -15.00 8.81 -4.72
C HIS A 10 -14.60 7.34 -4.96
N TYR A 11 -14.64 6.50 -3.92
CA TYR A 11 -14.27 5.08 -4.07
C TYR A 11 -15.21 4.30 -4.97
N ARG A 12 -16.51 4.62 -5.00
CA ARG A 12 -17.44 4.02 -5.98
C ARG A 12 -17.12 4.42 -7.43
N ARG A 13 -16.70 5.66 -7.66
CA ARG A 13 -16.26 6.11 -8.99
C ARG A 13 -14.96 5.45 -9.40
N LEU A 14 -13.96 5.39 -8.50
CA LEU A 14 -12.70 4.69 -8.73
C LEU A 14 -12.95 3.21 -9.06
N ALA A 15 -13.89 2.60 -8.34
CA ALA A 15 -14.35 1.24 -8.59
C ALA A 15 -15.10 1.06 -9.91
N ALA A 16 -15.75 2.09 -10.46
CA ALA A 16 -16.44 2.03 -11.74
C ALA A 16 -15.50 2.29 -12.92
N ASP A 17 -14.43 3.06 -12.72
CA ASP A 17 -13.43 3.41 -13.75
C ASP A 17 -12.40 2.30 -13.98
N GLN A 18 -12.89 1.07 -14.18
CA GLN A 18 -12.07 -0.13 -14.44
C GLN A 18 -11.54 -0.18 -15.88
N SER A 19 -11.44 0.98 -16.54
CA SER A 19 -11.08 1.17 -17.95
C SER A 19 -9.65 0.67 -18.27
N GLY A 20 -8.82 0.49 -17.24
CA GLY A 20 -7.49 -0.12 -17.34
C GLY A 20 -7.55 -1.64 -17.18
N THR A 21 -7.59 -2.33 -18.32
CA THR A 21 -7.49 -3.78 -18.49
C THR A 21 -6.70 -4.54 -17.41
N ALA A 22 -7.26 -5.68 -16.98
CA ALA A 22 -6.69 -6.66 -16.05
C ALA A 22 -5.46 -7.41 -16.61
N HIS A 23 -4.47 -6.65 -17.09
CA HIS A 23 -3.29 -7.16 -17.79
C HIS A 23 -2.25 -7.74 -16.82
N ASP A 24 -2.28 -7.33 -15.55
CA ASP A 24 -1.40 -7.85 -14.50
C ASP A 24 -2.18 -8.38 -13.27
N TRP A 25 -1.45 -9.05 -12.38
CA TRP A 25 -2.01 -9.67 -11.17
C TRP A 25 -2.52 -8.64 -10.15
N ARG A 26 -2.00 -7.40 -10.18
CA ARG A 26 -2.38 -6.33 -9.27
C ARG A 26 -3.75 -5.78 -9.66
N SER A 27 -3.96 -5.47 -10.94
CA SER A 27 -5.25 -5.00 -11.46
C SER A 27 -6.36 -6.00 -11.20
N ARG A 28 -6.07 -7.31 -11.34
CA ARG A 28 -7.02 -8.39 -10.99
C ARG A 28 -7.40 -8.37 -9.51
N ARG A 29 -6.41 -8.27 -8.61
CA ARG A 29 -6.66 -8.19 -7.17
C ARG A 29 -7.45 -6.95 -6.77
N GLN A 30 -7.18 -5.81 -7.41
CA GLN A 30 -7.92 -4.58 -7.16
C GLN A 30 -9.37 -4.71 -7.63
N LEU A 31 -9.59 -5.32 -8.80
CA LEU A 31 -10.91 -5.62 -9.31
C LEU A 31 -11.70 -6.54 -8.37
N ASP A 32 -11.11 -7.66 -7.94
CA ASP A 32 -11.74 -8.59 -7.02
C ASP A 32 -12.13 -7.90 -5.70
N ALA A 33 -11.24 -7.06 -5.16
CA ALA A 33 -11.50 -6.30 -3.94
C ALA A 33 -12.63 -5.28 -4.13
N VAL A 34 -12.66 -4.59 -5.27
CA VAL A 34 -13.73 -3.66 -5.61
C VAL A 34 -15.08 -4.37 -5.68
N MET A 35 -15.15 -5.51 -6.36
CA MET A 35 -16.39 -6.29 -6.48
C MET A 35 -16.89 -6.73 -5.10
N GLN A 36 -15.99 -7.24 -4.24
CA GLN A 36 -16.35 -7.63 -2.87
C GLN A 36 -16.87 -6.45 -2.03
N VAL A 37 -16.22 -5.29 -2.12
CA VAL A 37 -16.61 -4.11 -1.35
C VAL A 37 -17.93 -3.51 -1.83
N GLN A 38 -18.25 -3.61 -3.13
CA GLN A 38 -19.53 -3.15 -3.66
C GLN A 38 -20.72 -3.98 -3.17
N GLU A 39 -20.52 -5.27 -2.94
CA GLU A 39 -21.56 -6.19 -2.44
C GLU A 39 -21.84 -6.03 -0.94
N LEU A 40 -20.86 -5.51 -0.19
CA LEU A 40 -20.98 -5.35 1.26
C LEU A 40 -21.69 -4.03 1.62
N PRO A 41 -22.76 -4.07 2.43
CA PRO A 41 -23.33 -2.85 2.97
C PRO A 41 -22.33 -2.16 3.90
N LEU A 42 -22.31 -0.83 3.90
CA LEU A 42 -21.55 -0.09 4.90
C LEU A 42 -22.09 -0.43 6.30
N PRO A 43 -21.21 -0.70 7.27
CA PRO A 43 -21.65 -1.07 8.60
C PRO A 43 -22.30 0.12 9.29
N ASP A 44 -23.32 -0.18 10.08
CA ASP A 44 -24.07 0.79 10.86
C ASP A 44 -23.80 0.61 12.36
N ARG A 45 -24.34 1.51 13.19
CA ARG A 45 -24.21 1.37 14.66
C ARG A 45 -24.96 0.17 15.23
N ARG A 46 -25.82 -0.48 14.44
CA ARG A 46 -26.55 -1.69 14.83
C ARG A 46 -25.64 -2.91 14.72
N SER A 47 -24.62 -2.84 13.86
CA SER A 47 -23.56 -3.84 13.75
C SER A 47 -22.70 -3.80 15.03
N GLU A 48 -22.65 -4.93 15.74
CA GLU A 48 -21.98 -5.03 17.06
C GLU A 48 -20.53 -4.54 17.03
N SER A 49 -19.78 -4.90 15.98
CA SER A 49 -18.39 -4.49 15.75
C SER A 49 -18.19 -3.01 15.47
N TRP A 50 -19.26 -2.25 15.18
CA TRP A 50 -19.22 -0.82 14.82
C TRP A 50 -20.00 0.07 15.77
N ARG A 51 -20.58 -0.48 16.84
CA ARG A 51 -21.40 0.24 17.84
C ARG A 51 -20.74 1.51 18.38
N TYR A 52 -19.43 1.44 18.61
CA TYR A 52 -18.63 2.52 19.20
C TYR A 52 -17.78 3.29 18.18
N THR A 53 -17.85 2.94 16.89
CA THR A 53 -17.07 3.57 15.82
C THR A 53 -18.02 4.21 14.79
N PRO A 54 -18.55 5.41 15.06
CA PRO A 54 -19.49 6.06 14.15
C PRO A 54 -18.81 6.46 12.84
N LEU A 55 -19.26 5.87 11.74
CA LEU A 55 -18.83 6.21 10.38
C LEU A 55 -19.42 7.50 9.76
N PRO A 56 -20.66 7.96 10.08
CA PRO A 56 -21.24 9.12 9.41
C PRO A 56 -20.35 10.38 9.37
N PRO A 57 -19.64 10.77 10.45
CA PRO A 57 -18.75 11.93 10.42
C PRO A 57 -17.61 11.80 9.39
N LEU A 58 -17.15 10.59 9.10
CA LEU A 58 -16.11 10.34 8.08
C LEU A 58 -16.70 10.35 6.67
N LEU A 59 -17.92 9.83 6.50
CA LEU A 59 -18.56 9.70 5.20
C LEU A 59 -19.09 11.04 4.65
N GLU A 60 -19.43 11.96 5.53
CA GLU A 60 -19.96 13.30 5.19
C GLU A 60 -18.85 14.31 4.88
N GLN A 61 -17.60 13.99 5.22
CA GLN A 61 -16.48 14.88 4.94
C GLN A 61 -16.16 14.93 3.44
N PRO A 62 -15.82 16.13 2.91
CA PRO A 62 -15.32 16.26 1.55
C PRO A 62 -14.01 15.48 1.44
N PHE A 63 -13.92 14.61 0.44
CA PHE A 63 -12.74 13.79 0.22
C PHE A 63 -11.95 14.28 -0.98
N GLN A 64 -10.64 14.44 -0.80
CA GLN A 64 -9.69 14.71 -1.86
C GLN A 64 -8.67 13.55 -1.90
N PRO A 65 -8.55 12.83 -3.03
CA PRO A 65 -7.49 11.84 -3.19
C PRO A 65 -6.13 12.53 -3.13
N ALA A 66 -5.18 11.91 -2.47
CA ALA A 66 -3.82 12.41 -2.46
C ALA A 66 -3.15 12.17 -3.83
N GLU A 67 -2.29 13.10 -4.21
CA GLU A 67 -1.44 13.00 -5.40
C GLU A 67 0.01 12.71 -4.98
N PRO A 68 0.83 12.11 -5.86
CA PRO A 68 2.24 11.91 -5.58
C PRO A 68 2.96 13.25 -5.50
N GLU A 69 3.61 13.50 -4.37
CA GLU A 69 4.40 14.71 -4.12
C GLU A 69 5.88 14.33 -3.97
N GLU A 70 6.71 14.65 -4.95
CA GLU A 70 8.10 14.18 -5.01
C GLU A 70 9.10 15.05 -4.22
N GLU A 71 8.67 16.22 -3.74
CA GLU A 71 9.57 17.25 -3.19
C GLU A 71 9.21 17.73 -1.77
N LEU A 72 8.20 17.13 -1.12
CA LEU A 72 7.78 17.56 0.22
C LEU A 72 8.71 17.07 1.34
N LEU A 73 9.46 15.99 1.12
CA LEU A 73 10.24 15.29 2.14
C LEU A 73 11.68 15.05 1.70
N TYR A 74 12.63 15.45 2.53
CA TYR A 74 14.06 15.18 2.35
C TYR A 74 14.55 14.06 3.28
N ALA A 75 15.75 13.53 2.99
CA ALA A 75 16.34 12.44 3.77
C ALA A 75 16.60 12.81 5.22
N ASP A 76 16.95 14.07 5.45
CA ASP A 76 17.26 14.57 6.78
C ASP A 76 15.99 14.68 7.65
N ASP A 77 14.84 14.97 7.05
CA ASP A 77 13.55 15.01 7.75
C ASP A 77 13.16 13.61 8.26
N VAL A 78 13.39 12.59 7.43
CA VAL A 78 13.11 11.20 7.80
C VAL A 78 14.14 10.69 8.79
N ALA A 79 15.41 11.04 8.64
CA ALA A 79 16.51 10.54 9.49
C ALA A 79 16.27 10.79 10.99
N GLN A 80 15.71 11.95 11.33
CA GLN A 80 15.41 12.33 12.72
C GLN A 80 14.25 11.52 13.33
N LEU A 81 13.35 11.00 12.49
CA LEU A 81 12.19 10.21 12.92
C LEU A 81 12.50 8.71 13.01
N ARG A 82 13.72 8.28 12.65
CA ARG A 82 14.10 6.87 12.67
C ARG A 82 14.40 6.41 14.09
N LEU A 83 13.70 5.36 14.53
CA LEU A 83 14.03 4.62 15.75
C LEU A 83 15.23 3.68 15.55
N THR A 84 15.49 3.28 14.32
CA THR A 84 16.57 2.34 13.94
C THR A 84 17.72 3.08 13.27
N ASP A 85 18.94 2.63 13.52
CA ASP A 85 20.15 3.20 12.92
C ASP A 85 20.11 3.23 11.37
N ALA A 86 20.87 4.16 10.78
CA ALA A 86 20.91 4.50 9.37
C ALA A 86 21.28 3.30 8.47
N GLY A 87 21.96 2.29 9.01
CA GLY A 87 22.32 1.06 8.29
C GLY A 87 21.16 0.10 8.00
N ASN A 88 19.97 0.32 8.56
CA ASN A 88 18.80 -0.53 8.33
C ASN A 88 18.02 -0.10 7.08
N PRO A 89 17.42 -1.05 6.32
CA PRO A 89 16.53 -0.69 5.22
C PRO A 89 15.31 0.06 5.76
N CYS A 90 14.93 1.14 5.07
CA CYS A 90 13.77 1.95 5.40
C CYS A 90 12.88 2.05 4.15
N ILE A 91 11.57 1.90 4.32
CA ILE A 91 10.57 2.14 3.28
C ILE A 91 9.75 3.32 3.74
N VAL A 92 9.71 4.36 2.92
CA VAL A 92 8.95 5.59 3.20
C VAL A 92 7.77 5.65 2.24
N LEU A 93 6.58 5.80 2.81
CA LEU A 93 5.34 6.02 2.08
C LEU A 93 4.81 7.42 2.41
N LEU A 94 4.70 8.29 1.41
CA LEU A 94 4.07 9.60 1.53
C LEU A 94 2.68 9.52 0.91
N ASN A 95 1.64 9.76 1.70
CA ASN A 95 0.25 9.76 1.24
C ASN A 95 -0.17 8.51 0.44
N GLY A 96 0.45 7.35 0.74
CA GLY A 96 0.19 6.08 0.05
C GLY A 96 1.09 5.81 -1.17
N PHE A 97 1.98 6.73 -1.55
CA PHE A 97 2.96 6.56 -2.62
C PHE A 97 4.34 6.21 -2.07
N LEU A 98 5.05 5.30 -2.74
CA LEU A 98 6.43 4.96 -2.40
C LEU A 98 7.34 6.11 -2.84
N CYS A 99 8.14 6.64 -1.92
CA CYS A 99 9.14 7.67 -2.23
C CYS A 99 10.47 6.99 -2.62
N PRO A 100 10.85 6.96 -3.92
CA PRO A 100 12.04 6.24 -4.38
C PRO A 100 13.34 6.94 -3.99
N ALA A 101 13.29 8.22 -3.61
CA ALA A 101 14.43 9.00 -3.10
C ALA A 101 15.02 8.42 -1.79
N PHE A 102 14.30 7.52 -1.12
CA PHE A 102 14.75 6.74 0.02
C PHE A 102 14.88 5.25 -0.36
N PRO A 103 15.75 4.89 -1.31
CA PRO A 103 15.86 3.49 -1.68
C PRO A 103 16.27 2.70 -0.44
N PRO A 104 15.71 1.51 -0.19
CA PRO A 104 16.23 0.61 0.83
C PRO A 104 17.72 0.44 0.50
N CYS A 105 18.60 0.80 1.43
CA CYS A 105 20.03 0.85 1.20
C CYS A 105 20.46 -0.35 0.36
N ARG A 106 20.89 -0.11 -0.90
CA ARG A 106 21.65 -1.13 -1.64
C ARG A 106 22.83 -1.42 -0.75
N MET A 107 22.91 -2.64 -0.22
CA MET A 107 24.09 -3.14 0.48
C MET A 107 25.33 -2.81 -0.38
N LYS A 108 26.04 -1.74 -0.03
CA LYS A 108 27.34 -1.39 -0.60
C LYS A 108 28.40 -1.89 0.37
N ALA A 109 28.72 -3.18 0.29
CA ALA A 109 30.01 -3.81 0.64
C ALA A 109 29.83 -5.34 0.70
N PRO A 110 30.88 -6.14 0.40
CA PRO A 110 30.78 -7.59 0.20
C PRO A 110 30.63 -8.31 1.53
N CYS A 111 29.41 -8.40 2.04
CA CYS A 111 29.07 -9.36 3.08
C CYS A 111 29.16 -10.76 2.44
N ARG A 112 30.30 -11.45 2.66
CA ARG A 112 30.50 -12.85 2.26
C ARG A 112 29.29 -13.68 2.70
N PHE A 113 28.59 -14.22 1.70
CA PHE A 113 27.31 -14.91 1.79
C PHE A 113 27.33 -16.23 2.60
N SER A 114 28.38 -16.52 3.37
CA SER A 114 28.63 -17.85 3.94
C SER A 114 27.96 -18.13 5.30
N ARG A 115 27.27 -17.17 5.94
CA ARG A 115 26.62 -17.42 7.25
C ARG A 115 25.12 -17.13 7.39
N CYS A 116 24.43 -16.54 6.40
CA CYS A 116 22.97 -16.39 6.46
C CYS A 116 22.17 -17.53 5.81
N ALA A 117 22.83 -18.47 5.11
CA ALA A 117 22.18 -19.54 4.34
C ALA A 117 21.71 -20.75 5.17
N ARG A 118 21.30 -20.58 6.43
CA ARG A 118 20.85 -21.70 7.30
C ARG A 118 19.41 -21.60 7.80
N ARG A 119 18.53 -20.82 7.16
CA ARG A 119 17.09 -20.84 7.50
C ARG A 119 16.09 -20.65 6.36
N TRP A 120 16.55 -20.61 5.11
CA TRP A 120 15.66 -20.66 3.94
C TRP A 120 16.01 -21.87 3.09
N ARG A 121 15.62 -23.05 3.58
CA ARG A 121 15.67 -24.29 2.78
C ARG A 121 14.52 -25.22 3.18
N VAL A 122 13.30 -24.85 2.82
CA VAL A 122 12.26 -25.84 2.55
C VAL A 122 11.55 -25.44 1.26
N ALA A 123 11.55 -26.38 0.31
CA ALA A 123 10.82 -26.39 -0.96
C ALA A 123 11.17 -25.25 -1.93
N THR A 124 11.99 -25.47 -2.95
CA THR A 124 11.52 -26.22 -4.13
C THR A 124 12.69 -26.94 -4.81
N ARG A 125 12.69 -28.28 -4.72
CA ARG A 125 13.44 -29.16 -5.62
C ARG A 125 12.58 -29.44 -6.85
N ARG A 126 13.14 -29.18 -8.04
CA ARG A 126 13.23 -30.05 -9.24
C ARG A 126 13.49 -29.13 -10.43
N CYS A 127 14.76 -28.96 -10.81
CA CYS A 127 15.44 -29.82 -11.78
C CYS A 127 14.86 -29.66 -13.19
N TRP A 128 15.42 -28.72 -13.95
CA TRP A 128 15.65 -28.92 -15.38
C TRP A 128 17.16 -29.13 -15.55
N LEU A 129 17.52 -30.39 -15.80
CA LEU A 129 18.82 -30.85 -16.31
C LEU A 129 18.89 -30.38 -17.79
N SER A 130 19.90 -29.60 -18.20
CA SER A 130 21.19 -30.06 -18.75
C SER A 130 21.06 -31.01 -19.94
N GLY A 131 21.57 -30.56 -21.09
CA GLY A 131 21.71 -31.28 -22.36
C GLY A 131 22.07 -30.30 -23.45
#